data_AF-A0A936DDP4-F1
#
_entry.id   AF-A0A936DDP4-F1
#
_cell.length_a   1.000
_cell.length_b   1.000
_cell.length_c   1.000
_cell.angle_alpha   90.00
_cell.angle_beta   90.00
_cell.angle_gamma   90.00
#
_symmetry.space_group_name_H-M   'P 1'
#
loop_
_entity.id
_entity.type
_entity.pdbx_description
1 polymer ?
#
loop_
_entity_poly.entity_id
_entity_poly.type
_entity_poly.pdbx_seq_one_letter_code
_entity_poly.pdbx_strand_id
1 'polypeptide(L)'
;MSSSDLRRRVGEWGATVRAVVGLAVGVLLGFACDDAGFSCSDDDACVRDGSDGTCEPTGFCSFPDAACASGRRYGERVGSGLARECVVPEGSTGDPDTTDSGTLPGVEHYGPCTVASDCEDPDAVCVTNGVSHMCAPSCAAPALPSAECPARVDGETASVGCLYTDDTMTTLRCFVSCAEDGDCPAGMSCAQPVCTWPDPA
;
A
#
# COMPACT_ATOMS: atom_id res chain seq x y z
N MET A 1 70.18 -17.38 18.75
CA MET A 1 69.44 -16.10 18.57
C MET A 1 68.28 -16.11 19.55
N SER A 2 68.25 -15.15 20.48
CA SER A 2 67.48 -15.22 21.73
C SER A 2 66.12 -14.52 21.60
N SER A 3 65.03 -15.20 22.02
CA SER A 3 63.64 -14.69 22.00
C SER A 3 63.40 -13.41 22.83
N SER A 4 64.39 -12.96 23.60
CA SER A 4 64.33 -11.75 24.41
C SER A 4 64.43 -10.45 23.60
N ASP A 5 65.01 -10.47 22.39
CA ASP A 5 65.20 -9.26 21.57
C ASP A 5 63.95 -8.85 20.77
N LEU A 6 63.06 -9.80 20.46
CA LEU A 6 61.83 -9.52 19.72
C LEU A 6 60.81 -8.71 20.55
N ARG A 7 60.83 -8.83 21.88
CA ARG A 7 59.85 -8.15 22.74
C ARG A 7 60.14 -6.65 22.95
N ARG A 8 61.39 -6.20 22.73
CA ARG A 8 61.75 -4.78 22.92
C ARG A 8 61.36 -3.89 21.74
N ARG A 9 61.30 -4.42 20.51
CA ARG A 9 60.98 -3.61 19.32
C ARG A 9 59.47 -3.32 19.12
N VAL A 10 58.59 -4.04 19.83
CA VAL A 10 57.13 -3.91 19.66
C VAL A 10 56.55 -2.73 20.49
N GLY A 11 57.26 -2.26 21.52
CA GLY A 11 56.78 -1.21 22.42
C GLY A 11 56.80 0.21 21.83
N GLU A 12 57.81 0.54 21.02
CA GLU A 12 58.03 1.92 20.55
C GLU A 12 57.26 2.29 19.26
N TRP A 13 56.70 1.32 18.54
CA TRP A 13 55.93 1.58 17.31
C TRP A 13 54.41 1.75 17.55
N GLY A 14 53.94 1.52 18.78
CA GLY A 14 52.50 1.50 19.09
C GLY A 14 51.85 2.87 19.23
N ALA A 15 52.62 3.92 19.57
CA ALA A 15 52.07 5.24 19.86
C ALA A 15 51.83 6.09 18.59
N THR A 16 52.72 6.01 17.60
CA THR A 16 52.62 6.81 16.36
C THR A 16 51.64 6.21 15.35
N VAL A 17 51.50 4.89 15.27
CA VAL A 17 50.56 4.24 14.33
C VAL A 17 49.09 4.47 14.73
N ARG A 18 48.78 4.57 16.03
CA ARG A 18 47.41 4.82 16.51
C ARG A 18 46.91 6.24 16.20
N ALA A 19 47.79 7.24 16.18
CA ALA A 19 47.42 8.62 15.91
C ALA A 19 47.08 8.87 14.42
N VAL A 20 47.78 8.19 13.50
CA VAL A 20 47.57 8.39 12.04
C VAL A 20 46.35 7.62 11.53
N VAL A 21 46.05 6.44 12.08
CA VAL A 21 44.83 5.68 11.73
C VAL A 21 43.56 6.38 12.22
N GLY A 22 43.59 7.02 13.39
CA GLY A 22 42.43 7.76 13.90
C GLY A 22 42.02 8.96 13.05
N LEU A 23 43.00 9.67 12.46
CA LEU A 23 42.74 10.88 11.67
C LEU A 23 42.29 10.56 10.23
N ALA A 24 42.70 9.43 9.66
CA ALA A 24 42.24 8.98 8.34
C ALA A 24 40.81 8.39 8.37
N VAL A 25 40.39 7.76 9.47
CA VAL A 25 39.02 7.21 9.63
C VAL A 25 38.00 8.32 9.89
N GLY A 26 38.38 9.41 10.57
CA GLY A 26 37.48 10.54 10.84
C GLY A 26 37.05 11.33 9.59
N VAL A 27 37.89 11.37 8.54
CA VAL A 27 37.60 12.10 7.29
C VAL A 27 36.69 11.30 6.33
N LEU A 28 36.63 9.97 6.45
CA LEU A 28 35.81 9.12 5.58
C LEU A 28 34.34 8.98 6.02
N LEU A 29 33.98 9.44 7.22
CA LEU A 29 32.61 9.32 7.77
C LEU A 29 31.73 10.58 7.56
N GLY A 30 32.22 11.60 6.85
CA GLY A 30 31.57 12.91 6.76
C GLY A 30 30.68 13.17 5.53
N PHE A 31 30.52 12.22 4.60
CA PHE A 31 29.76 12.41 3.36
C PHE A 31 28.66 11.36 3.14
N ALA A 32 27.94 11.01 4.19
CA ALA A 32 26.60 10.46 4.01
C ALA A 32 25.67 11.65 3.69
N CYS A 33 25.68 12.11 2.43
CA CYS A 33 24.55 12.88 1.92
C CYS A 33 23.36 11.92 1.96
N ASP A 34 22.51 12.06 2.97
CA ASP A 34 21.16 11.52 2.92
C ASP A 34 20.54 11.99 1.61
N ASP A 35 20.07 11.05 0.79
CA ASP A 35 19.28 11.31 -0.42
C ASP A 35 17.86 11.78 -0.01
N ALA A 36 17.82 12.72 0.94
CA ALA A 36 16.62 13.44 1.30
C ALA A 36 16.24 14.24 0.06
N GLY A 37 15.21 13.77 -0.64
CA GLY A 37 14.72 14.39 -1.86
C GLY A 37 14.63 15.91 -1.74
N PHE A 38 14.95 16.60 -2.82
CA PHE A 38 14.97 18.07 -2.82
C PHE A 38 13.57 18.62 -2.50
N SER A 39 13.44 19.32 -1.37
CA SER A 39 12.23 20.04 -1.00
C SER A 39 12.35 21.53 -1.30
N CYS A 40 11.22 22.17 -1.54
CA CYS A 40 11.11 23.61 -1.80
C CYS A 40 10.28 24.31 -0.71
N SER A 41 10.56 25.60 -0.50
CA SER A 41 9.74 26.48 0.35
C SER A 41 8.79 27.37 -0.46
N ASP A 42 9.13 27.62 -1.72
CA ASP A 42 8.49 28.56 -2.63
C ASP A 42 8.87 28.25 -4.08
N ASP A 43 8.18 28.88 -5.02
CA ASP A 43 8.33 28.63 -6.46
C ASP A 43 9.72 29.03 -7.01
N ASP A 44 10.38 30.02 -6.41
CA ASP A 44 11.70 30.49 -6.84
C ASP A 44 12.77 29.41 -6.61
N ALA A 45 12.55 28.50 -5.66
CA ALA A 45 13.39 27.32 -5.44
C ALA A 45 13.23 26.24 -6.52
N CYS A 46 12.21 26.35 -7.38
CA CYS A 46 11.85 25.35 -8.39
C CYS A 46 12.29 25.71 -9.81
N VAL A 47 13.48 26.28 -9.98
CA VAL A 47 14.07 26.55 -11.31
C VAL A 47 15.02 25.42 -11.70
N ARG A 48 14.75 24.75 -12.83
CA ARG A 48 15.62 23.69 -13.36
C ARG A 48 15.87 23.90 -14.84
N ASP A 49 17.14 23.99 -15.23
CA ASP A 49 17.58 24.12 -16.63
C ASP A 49 16.84 25.24 -17.41
N GLY A 50 16.52 26.34 -16.71
CA GLY A 50 15.80 27.47 -17.27
C GLY A 50 14.29 27.26 -17.44
N SER A 51 13.73 26.18 -16.91
CA SER A 51 12.30 25.96 -16.80
C SER A 51 11.81 26.37 -15.41
N ASP A 52 10.78 27.22 -15.38
CA ASP A 52 10.12 27.65 -14.15
C ASP A 52 9.15 26.56 -13.67
N GLY A 53 9.38 26.07 -12.45
CA GLY A 53 8.51 25.13 -11.75
C GLY A 53 7.61 25.82 -10.74
N THR A 54 6.84 25.03 -9.99
CA THR A 54 6.03 25.49 -8.86
C THR A 54 6.29 24.56 -7.69
N CYS A 55 6.36 25.12 -6.50
CA CYS A 55 6.45 24.37 -5.26
C CYS A 55 5.05 23.90 -4.84
N GLU A 56 4.82 22.60 -4.90
CA GLU A 56 3.55 22.02 -4.48
C GLU A 56 3.38 22.05 -2.96
N PRO A 57 2.14 21.97 -2.44
CA PRO A 57 1.88 21.82 -1.00
C PRO A 57 2.55 20.59 -0.37
N THR A 58 2.89 19.58 -1.18
CA THR A 58 3.67 18.40 -0.77
C THR A 58 5.13 18.73 -0.44
N GLY A 59 5.59 19.95 -0.72
CA GLY A 59 6.96 20.42 -0.49
C GLY A 59 7.92 20.07 -1.63
N PHE A 60 7.42 19.65 -2.80
CA PHE A 60 8.23 19.22 -3.93
C PHE A 60 7.96 20.04 -5.20
N CYS A 61 9.01 20.23 -6.00
CA CYS A 61 8.89 20.95 -7.25
C CYS A 61 8.24 20.11 -8.35
N SER A 62 7.27 20.70 -9.02
CA SER A 62 6.66 20.21 -10.25
C SER A 62 6.95 21.15 -11.42
N PHE A 63 6.92 20.61 -12.63
CA PHE A 63 7.33 21.29 -13.87
C PHE A 63 6.26 21.08 -14.95
N PRO A 64 6.13 22.01 -15.92
CA PRO A 64 5.19 21.85 -17.03
C PRO A 64 5.42 20.55 -17.81
N ASP A 65 4.36 19.74 -17.95
CA ASP A 65 4.37 18.50 -18.72
C ASP A 65 2.99 18.28 -19.36
N ALA A 66 2.94 18.37 -20.69
CA ALA A 66 1.70 18.24 -21.47
C ALA A 66 1.13 16.80 -21.49
N ALA A 67 1.88 15.81 -21.03
CA ALA A 67 1.37 14.44 -20.90
C ALA A 67 0.49 14.26 -19.65
N CYS A 68 0.57 15.17 -18.69
CA CYS A 68 -0.25 15.13 -17.48
C CYS A 68 -1.57 15.91 -17.69
N ALA A 69 -2.68 15.38 -17.16
CA ALA A 69 -3.98 16.06 -17.22
C ALA A 69 -3.98 17.42 -16.49
N SER A 70 -3.18 17.55 -15.44
CA SER A 70 -2.92 18.81 -14.74
C SER A 70 -1.97 19.76 -15.49
N GLY A 71 -1.35 19.28 -16.58
CA GLY A 71 -0.30 19.98 -17.30
C GLY A 71 1.04 20.04 -16.57
N ARG A 72 1.20 19.32 -15.44
CA ARG A 72 2.37 19.43 -14.56
C ARG A 72 2.78 18.07 -13.97
N ARG A 73 4.09 17.87 -13.78
CA ARG A 73 4.70 16.63 -13.29
C ARG A 73 5.79 16.90 -12.25
N TYR A 74 5.88 16.08 -11.21
CA TYR A 74 6.95 16.17 -10.21
C TYR A 74 8.33 15.87 -10.79
N GLY A 75 9.34 16.61 -10.33
CA GLY A 75 10.71 16.43 -10.78
C GLY A 75 11.32 15.07 -10.45
N GLU A 76 12.38 14.70 -11.17
CA GLU A 76 13.00 13.37 -11.02
C GLU A 76 13.75 13.15 -9.70
N ARG A 77 14.06 14.21 -8.96
CA ARG A 77 14.86 14.18 -7.71
C ARG A 77 14.01 14.24 -6.44
N VAL A 78 12.73 13.89 -6.55
CA VAL A 78 11.81 13.84 -5.42
C VAL A 78 11.93 12.48 -4.75
N GLY A 79 12.43 12.46 -3.50
CA GLY A 79 12.83 11.26 -2.75
C GLY A 79 11.68 10.48 -2.09
N SER A 80 10.43 10.76 -2.45
CA SER A 80 9.22 10.21 -1.83
C SER A 80 8.44 9.25 -2.73
N GLY A 81 9.03 8.78 -3.83
CA GLY A 81 8.33 7.96 -4.83
C GLY A 81 7.41 8.76 -5.75
N LEU A 82 7.30 10.09 -5.57
CA LEU A 82 6.56 10.99 -6.47
C LEU A 82 7.34 11.36 -7.73
N ALA A 83 8.59 10.89 -7.89
CA ALA A 83 9.41 11.24 -9.04
C ALA A 83 8.72 10.86 -10.36
N ARG A 84 8.53 11.84 -11.25
CA ARG A 84 7.82 11.72 -12.54
C ARG A 84 6.31 11.47 -12.45
N GLU A 85 5.71 11.56 -11.28
CA GLU A 85 4.26 11.45 -11.12
C GLU A 85 3.56 12.75 -11.53
N CYS A 86 2.36 12.63 -12.12
CA CYS A 86 1.57 13.80 -12.48
C CYS A 86 1.02 14.50 -11.22
N VAL A 87 0.99 15.83 -11.23
CA VAL A 87 0.40 16.59 -10.11
C VAL A 87 -1.12 16.42 -10.14
N VAL A 88 -1.74 16.16 -8.98
CA VAL A 88 -3.20 16.18 -8.84
C VAL A 88 -3.64 17.62 -8.58
N PRO A 89 -4.53 18.22 -9.39
CA PRO A 89 -4.90 19.62 -9.24
C PRO A 89 -5.66 19.88 -7.93
N GLU A 90 -5.11 20.74 -7.09
CA GLU A 90 -5.75 21.28 -5.88
C GLU A 90 -7.00 22.06 -6.31
N GLY A 91 -8.18 21.51 -6.04
CA GLY A 91 -9.46 22.02 -6.57
C GLY A 91 -10.29 20.96 -7.29
N SER A 92 -9.71 19.78 -7.55
CA SER A 92 -10.50 18.55 -7.66
C SER A 92 -10.89 18.05 -6.27
N THR A 93 -11.42 18.93 -5.42
CA THR A 93 -12.35 18.54 -4.35
C THR A 93 -13.68 18.21 -5.02
N GLY A 94 -13.70 17.13 -5.82
CA GLY A 94 -14.87 16.27 -5.79
C GLY A 94 -14.99 15.80 -4.34
N ASP A 95 -16.19 15.83 -3.80
CA ASP A 95 -16.52 15.30 -2.49
C ASP A 95 -15.62 14.11 -2.10
N PRO A 96 -14.94 14.10 -0.94
CA PRO A 96 -14.40 12.86 -0.37
C PRO A 96 -15.54 11.97 0.17
N ASP A 97 -16.65 11.90 -0.55
CA ASP A 97 -17.80 11.02 -0.31
C ASP A 97 -17.95 10.01 -1.45
N THR A 98 -16.82 9.63 -2.01
CA THR A 98 -16.64 8.29 -2.55
C THR A 98 -15.26 7.88 -2.09
N THR A 99 -15.24 7.12 -0.99
CA THR A 99 -14.27 6.04 -0.85
C THR A 99 -14.37 5.24 -2.14
N ASP A 100 -13.63 5.66 -3.16
CA ASP A 100 -13.17 4.78 -4.22
C ASP A 100 -12.18 3.86 -3.50
N SER A 101 -12.76 2.92 -2.73
CA SER A 101 -12.18 1.62 -2.46
C SER A 101 -11.82 1.14 -3.83
N GLY A 102 -10.57 1.40 -4.24
CA GLY A 102 -10.16 1.27 -5.63
C GLY A 102 -10.78 0.01 -6.17
N THR A 103 -11.66 0.18 -7.16
CA THR A 103 -12.29 -0.90 -7.89
C THR A 103 -11.15 -1.72 -8.47
N LEU A 104 -10.64 -2.67 -7.69
CA LEU A 104 -10.07 -3.89 -8.22
C LEU A 104 -11.27 -4.52 -8.93
N PRO A 105 -11.25 -4.64 -10.26
CA PRO A 105 -12.35 -5.24 -10.99
C PRO A 105 -12.54 -6.66 -10.46
N GLY A 106 -13.56 -6.87 -9.61
CA GLY A 106 -13.83 -8.15 -8.95
C GLY A 106 -14.39 -8.11 -7.52
N VAL A 107 -14.29 -7.01 -6.77
CA VAL A 107 -14.77 -6.96 -5.36
C VAL A 107 -16.16 -6.32 -5.18
N GLU A 108 -16.73 -5.76 -6.24
CA GLU A 108 -18.01 -5.02 -6.20
C GLU A 108 -19.19 -5.88 -5.69
N HIS A 109 -19.10 -7.20 -5.79
CA HIS A 109 -20.15 -8.12 -5.35
C HIS A 109 -20.16 -8.39 -3.84
N TYR A 110 -19.07 -8.09 -3.12
CA TYR A 110 -18.89 -8.43 -1.69
C TYR A 110 -18.63 -7.19 -0.82
N GLY A 111 -19.53 -6.21 -0.89
CA GLY A 111 -19.47 -5.00 -0.06
C GLY A 111 -20.06 -5.16 1.35
N PRO A 112 -19.75 -4.23 2.28
CA PRO A 112 -20.48 -4.10 3.53
C PRO A 112 -21.93 -3.66 3.25
N CYS A 113 -22.86 -4.03 4.13
CA CYS A 113 -24.26 -3.65 4.00
C CYS A 113 -24.92 -3.50 5.39
N THR A 114 -26.08 -2.87 5.45
CA THR A 114 -26.96 -2.86 6.62
C THR A 114 -28.37 -3.31 6.25
N VAL A 115 -28.75 -3.07 5.00
CA VAL A 115 -30.01 -3.48 4.39
C VAL A 115 -29.77 -4.02 2.98
N ALA A 116 -30.77 -4.72 2.41
CA ALA A 116 -30.66 -5.33 1.09
C ALA A 116 -30.42 -4.32 -0.05
N SER A 117 -30.89 -3.06 0.10
CA SER A 117 -30.70 -2.01 -0.91
C SER A 117 -29.26 -1.47 -0.97
N ASP A 118 -28.42 -1.81 0.01
CA ASP A 118 -27.01 -1.41 0.03
C ASP A 118 -26.18 -2.27 -0.93
N CYS A 119 -26.72 -3.39 -1.40
CA CYS A 119 -26.07 -4.28 -2.35
C CYS A 119 -26.30 -3.80 -3.78
N GLU A 120 -25.21 -3.58 -4.51
CA GLU A 120 -25.26 -3.13 -5.91
C GLU A 120 -25.76 -4.23 -6.86
N ASP A 121 -25.49 -5.48 -6.52
CA ASP A 121 -25.96 -6.65 -7.27
C ASP A 121 -27.43 -6.96 -6.93
N PRO A 122 -28.35 -6.99 -7.91
CA PRO A 122 -29.78 -7.22 -7.68
C PRO A 122 -30.09 -8.60 -7.08
N ASP A 123 -29.19 -9.58 -7.21
CA ASP A 123 -29.35 -10.93 -6.66
C ASP A 123 -28.63 -11.11 -5.32
N ALA A 124 -27.88 -10.10 -4.86
CA ALA A 124 -27.25 -10.09 -3.56
C ALA A 124 -28.24 -9.74 -2.45
N VAL A 125 -28.03 -10.39 -1.30
CA VAL A 125 -28.74 -10.04 -0.06
C VAL A 125 -27.74 -9.70 1.00
N CYS A 126 -28.13 -8.80 1.91
CA CYS A 126 -27.34 -8.49 3.08
C CYS A 126 -27.47 -9.64 4.09
N VAL A 127 -26.40 -10.41 4.28
CA VAL A 127 -26.35 -11.55 5.21
C VAL A 127 -25.72 -11.11 6.53
N THR A 128 -26.37 -11.44 7.64
CA THR A 128 -25.90 -11.13 9.00
C THR A 128 -25.35 -12.40 9.67
N ASN A 129 -24.04 -12.46 9.93
CA ASN A 129 -23.42 -13.55 10.70
C ASN A 129 -23.10 -13.09 12.14
N GLY A 130 -24.09 -12.55 12.84
CA GLY A 130 -24.02 -12.17 14.25
C GLY A 130 -23.25 -10.89 14.59
N VAL A 131 -22.16 -10.59 13.89
CA VAL A 131 -21.30 -9.40 14.14
C VAL A 131 -20.79 -8.72 12.87
N SER A 132 -21.28 -9.15 11.70
CA SER A 132 -20.88 -8.55 10.43
C SER A 132 -21.96 -8.75 9.38
N HIS A 133 -22.04 -7.77 8.49
CA HIS A 133 -22.99 -7.71 7.41
C HIS A 133 -22.24 -7.65 6.07
N MET A 134 -22.58 -8.53 5.14
CA MET A 134 -21.98 -8.54 3.80
C MET A 134 -23.02 -8.81 2.72
N CYS A 135 -22.84 -8.20 1.56
CA CYS A 135 -23.56 -8.57 0.36
C CYS A 135 -23.09 -9.93 -0.14
N ALA A 136 -24.02 -10.86 -0.30
CA ALA A 136 -23.73 -12.19 -0.81
C ALA A 136 -24.69 -12.56 -1.95
N PRO A 137 -24.20 -12.70 -3.21
CA PRO A 137 -25.02 -13.15 -4.31
C PRO A 137 -25.52 -14.59 -4.07
N SER A 138 -26.71 -14.88 -4.61
CA SER A 138 -27.23 -16.26 -4.60
C SER A 138 -26.40 -17.16 -5.51
N CYS A 139 -26.22 -18.41 -5.11
CA CYS A 139 -25.68 -19.43 -6.00
C CYS A 139 -26.59 -20.66 -6.05
N ALA A 140 -26.63 -21.33 -7.21
CA ALA A 140 -27.49 -22.49 -7.43
C ALA A 140 -26.78 -23.80 -7.06
N ALA A 141 -27.47 -24.69 -6.34
CA ALA A 141 -27.06 -26.09 -6.21
C ALA A 141 -27.42 -26.90 -7.47
N PRO A 142 -26.64 -27.95 -7.84
CA PRO A 142 -25.40 -28.39 -7.19
C PRO A 142 -24.20 -27.56 -7.67
N ALA A 143 -23.22 -27.36 -6.77
CA ALA A 143 -21.95 -26.68 -7.03
C ALA A 143 -21.17 -27.41 -8.15
N LEU A 144 -21.52 -27.12 -9.40
CA LEU A 144 -20.62 -27.28 -10.52
C LEU A 144 -19.60 -26.15 -10.44
N PRO A 145 -18.33 -26.39 -10.84
CA PRO A 145 -17.25 -25.43 -10.70
C PRO A 145 -17.45 -24.12 -11.48
N SER A 146 -18.55 -24.00 -12.23
CA SER A 146 -18.85 -22.86 -13.09
C SER A 146 -20.24 -22.20 -12.91
N ALA A 147 -20.96 -22.45 -11.81
CA ALA A 147 -22.13 -21.65 -11.42
C ALA A 147 -21.68 -20.54 -10.44
N GLU A 148 -20.70 -19.80 -10.95
CA GLU A 148 -19.61 -19.13 -10.26
C GLU A 148 -20.09 -18.00 -9.38
N CYS A 149 -19.86 -18.14 -8.07
CA CYS A 149 -19.55 -16.96 -7.29
C CYS A 149 -18.51 -16.13 -8.07
N PRO A 150 -18.67 -14.80 -8.17
CA PRO A 150 -17.77 -13.92 -8.90
C PRO A 150 -16.31 -14.34 -8.73
N ALA A 151 -15.58 -14.37 -9.85
CA ALA A 151 -14.21 -14.88 -9.90
C ALA A 151 -13.34 -14.22 -8.81
N ARG A 152 -12.36 -14.99 -8.31
CA ARG A 152 -11.46 -14.57 -7.24
C ARG A 152 -10.92 -13.15 -7.48
N VAL A 153 -10.89 -12.36 -6.42
CA VAL A 153 -10.10 -11.14 -6.34
C VAL A 153 -8.65 -11.49 -6.66
N ASP A 154 -8.07 -10.81 -7.64
CA ASP A 154 -6.69 -11.07 -8.07
C ASP A 154 -5.71 -10.83 -6.91
N GLY A 155 -4.93 -11.85 -6.54
CA GLY A 155 -3.79 -11.71 -5.63
C GLY A 155 -3.82 -12.53 -4.32
N GLU A 156 -4.89 -13.26 -4.02
CA GLU A 156 -5.11 -13.81 -2.66
C GLU A 156 -5.34 -15.33 -2.60
N THR A 157 -5.02 -15.93 -1.44
CA THR A 157 -5.18 -17.36 -1.08
C THR A 157 -6.63 -17.74 -0.79
N ALA A 158 -7.52 -16.76 -0.62
CA ALA A 158 -8.94 -16.96 -0.39
C ALA A 158 -9.61 -17.84 -1.46
N SER A 159 -10.52 -18.70 -1.02
CA SER A 159 -11.38 -19.50 -1.91
C SER A 159 -12.83 -19.05 -1.75
N VAL A 160 -13.51 -18.80 -2.87
CA VAL A 160 -14.94 -18.44 -2.86
C VAL A 160 -15.76 -19.71 -2.98
N GLY A 161 -16.81 -19.86 -2.16
CA GLY A 161 -17.67 -21.04 -2.15
C GLY A 161 -19.10 -20.74 -1.71
N CYS A 162 -20.00 -21.68 -1.97
CA CYS A 162 -21.39 -21.60 -1.56
C CYS A 162 -21.61 -22.22 -0.18
N LEU A 163 -22.22 -21.47 0.74
CA LEU A 163 -22.62 -21.97 2.07
C LEU A 163 -24.12 -21.74 2.28
N TYR A 164 -24.74 -22.62 3.06
CA TYR A 164 -26.14 -22.46 3.46
C TYR A 164 -26.25 -21.36 4.51
N THR A 165 -27.14 -20.39 4.30
CA THR A 165 -27.34 -19.26 5.22
C THR A 165 -28.53 -19.43 6.14
N ASP A 166 -29.29 -20.51 5.98
CA ASP A 166 -30.45 -20.81 6.81
C ASP A 166 -30.40 -22.24 7.36
N ASP A 167 -31.07 -22.43 8.51
CA ASP A 167 -31.14 -23.72 9.21
C ASP A 167 -31.87 -24.81 8.42
N THR A 168 -32.66 -24.42 7.41
CA THR A 168 -33.40 -25.36 6.56
C THR A 168 -32.57 -25.89 5.40
N MET A 169 -31.33 -25.41 5.22
CA MET A 169 -30.43 -25.75 4.12
C MET A 169 -31.09 -25.53 2.74
N THR A 170 -31.82 -24.43 2.57
CA THR A 170 -32.52 -24.13 1.30
C THR A 170 -31.90 -22.97 0.53
N THR A 171 -31.20 -22.05 1.20
CA THR A 171 -30.62 -20.84 0.62
C THR A 171 -29.10 -20.96 0.60
N LEU A 172 -28.54 -21.02 -0.60
CA LEU A 172 -27.10 -20.98 -0.83
C LEU A 172 -26.66 -19.59 -1.23
N ARG A 173 -25.61 -19.10 -0.57
CA ARG A 173 -24.99 -17.80 -0.84
C ARG A 173 -23.49 -17.97 -0.98
N CYS A 174 -22.88 -17.09 -1.76
CA CYS A 174 -21.44 -17.06 -1.94
C CYS A 174 -20.73 -16.41 -0.76
N PHE A 175 -19.64 -17.03 -0.29
CA PHE A 175 -18.76 -16.52 0.76
C PHE A 175 -17.31 -16.66 0.36
N VAL A 176 -16.48 -15.73 0.83
CA VAL A 176 -15.02 -15.81 0.75
C VAL A 176 -14.51 -16.53 1.99
N SER A 177 -13.90 -17.70 1.79
CA SER A 177 -13.31 -18.50 2.87
C SER A 177 -11.85 -18.11 3.14
N CYS A 178 -11.46 -18.17 4.40
CA CYS A 178 -10.12 -17.82 4.89
C CYS A 178 -9.66 -18.80 5.99
N ALA A 179 -8.35 -18.97 6.12
CA ALA A 179 -7.72 -19.68 7.23
C ALA A 179 -7.13 -18.68 8.25
N GLU A 180 -6.57 -17.58 7.78
CA GLU A 180 -5.97 -16.48 8.57
C GLU A 180 -6.33 -15.09 8.01
N ASP A 181 -6.15 -14.03 8.79
CA ASP A 181 -6.55 -12.65 8.41
C ASP A 181 -5.91 -12.16 7.11
N GLY A 182 -4.71 -12.64 6.79
CA GLY A 182 -4.01 -12.28 5.54
C GLY A 182 -4.55 -12.95 4.28
N ASP A 183 -5.51 -13.88 4.40
CA ASP A 183 -6.15 -14.53 3.25
C ASP A 183 -7.27 -13.68 2.65
N CYS A 184 -7.78 -12.70 3.39
CA CYS A 184 -8.96 -11.93 3.00
C CYS A 184 -8.62 -10.67 2.20
N PRO A 185 -9.54 -10.22 1.31
CA PRO A 185 -9.44 -8.95 0.62
C PRO A 185 -9.16 -7.78 1.54
N ALA A 186 -8.43 -6.78 1.03
CA ALA A 186 -8.14 -5.55 1.74
C ALA A 186 -9.41 -4.95 2.40
N GLY A 187 -9.35 -4.77 3.72
CA GLY A 187 -10.46 -4.23 4.52
C GLY A 187 -11.36 -5.27 5.19
N MET A 188 -11.21 -6.56 4.86
CA MET A 188 -11.87 -7.67 5.54
C MET A 188 -10.95 -8.31 6.60
N SER A 189 -11.55 -8.99 7.58
CA SER A 189 -10.86 -9.82 8.57
C SER A 189 -11.38 -11.26 8.52
N CYS A 190 -10.56 -12.24 8.91
CA CYS A 190 -10.95 -13.64 8.90
C CYS A 190 -11.70 -14.03 10.18
N ALA A 191 -13.03 -14.08 10.10
CA ALA A 191 -13.90 -14.62 11.15
C ALA A 191 -14.13 -16.12 10.90
N GLN A 192 -13.04 -16.91 11.02
CA GLN A 192 -12.94 -18.34 10.68
C GLN A 192 -14.29 -19.08 10.68
N PRO A 193 -14.75 -19.62 9.51
CA PRO A 193 -14.00 -19.84 8.27
C PRO A 193 -14.27 -18.82 7.14
N VAL A 194 -14.81 -17.64 7.43
CA VAL A 194 -15.22 -16.66 6.39
C VAL A 194 -14.64 -15.27 6.60
N CYS A 195 -14.31 -14.58 5.51
CA CYS A 195 -13.93 -13.17 5.54
C CYS A 195 -15.16 -12.31 5.83
N THR A 196 -15.04 -11.36 6.74
CA THR A 196 -16.11 -10.41 7.08
C THR A 196 -15.59 -8.98 7.09
N TRP A 197 -16.49 -8.03 6.84
CA TRP A 197 -16.21 -6.62 7.05
C TRP A 197 -16.37 -6.26 8.53
N PRO A 198 -15.49 -5.41 9.09
CA PRO A 198 -15.71 -4.84 10.41
C PRO A 198 -17.00 -3.99 10.41
N ASP A 199 -17.70 -3.95 11.56
CA ASP A 199 -18.86 -3.09 11.72
C ASP A 199 -18.47 -1.61 11.47
N PRO A 200 -19.28 -0.83 10.73
CA PRO A 200 -19.06 0.60 10.63
C PRO A 200 -19.19 1.22 12.04
N ALA A 201 -18.17 1.98 12.43
CA ALA A 201 -18.09 2.63 13.74
C ALA A 201 -19.17 3.72 13.94
#